data_AF-A0A7X7NPN1-F1
#
_entry.id   AF-A0A7X7NPN1-F1
#
_cell.length_a   1.000
_cell.length_b   1.000
_cell.length_c   1.000
_cell.angle_alpha   90.00
_cell.angle_beta   90.00
_cell.angle_gamma   90.00
#
_symmetry.space_group_name_H-M   'P 1'
#
loop_
_entity.id
_entity.type
_entity.pdbx_description
1 polymer ?
#
loop_
_entity_poly.entity_id
_entity_poly.type
_entity_poly.pdbx_seq_one_letter_code
_entity_poly.pdbx_strand_id
1 'polypeptide(L)'
;MASVRGRSIQLRLWAAFLVGCTVGGAFTGTVLGVFSGLLSPVPAVVRAVLFVVLAAALTVLDLRQPLLQLPQRKELIPQEVFARGMGRGGFRFGVEYGCGFRTLVPSAASYVAALFVLLAGLPLPWALALGAAFGASRSVAVLQYILLGRPGWQRFLSSHTRWLERSGTVVTALLLVWAGSAML
;
A
#
# COMPACT_ATOMS: atom_id res chain seq x y z
N MET A 1 8.24 4.39 29.68
CA MET A 1 8.74 4.31 28.29
C MET A 1 9.67 5.48 28.05
N ALA A 2 10.96 5.24 27.82
CA ALA A 2 11.90 6.31 27.50
C ALA A 2 11.43 6.97 26.19
N SER A 3 11.09 8.26 26.22
CA SER A 3 10.73 8.99 25.02
C SER A 3 11.92 8.92 24.05
N VAL A 4 11.73 8.36 22.85
CA VAL A 4 12.72 8.37 21.78
C VAL A 4 12.88 9.81 21.32
N ARG A 5 13.70 10.59 22.05
CA ARG A 5 14.03 11.98 21.75
C ARG A 5 15.23 12.00 20.83
N GLY A 6 15.08 12.67 19.69
CA GLY A 6 16.16 12.87 18.72
C GLY A 6 15.78 12.41 17.32
N ARG A 7 15.78 13.36 16.38
CA ARG A 7 15.48 13.13 14.95
C ARG A 7 16.38 12.05 14.35
N SER A 8 17.65 12.00 14.73
CA SER A 8 18.61 10.99 14.25
C SER A 8 18.21 9.55 14.64
N ILE A 9 17.75 9.35 15.87
CA ILE A 9 17.30 8.04 16.35
C ILE A 9 16.00 7.64 15.64
N GLN A 10 15.06 8.58 15.50
CA GLN A 10 13.81 8.35 14.78
C GLN A 10 14.05 7.97 13.31
N LEU A 11 14.99 8.63 12.63
CA LEU A 11 15.37 8.29 11.25
C LEU A 11 15.99 6.89 11.14
N ARG A 12 16.82 6.47 12.11
CA ARG A 12 17.36 5.10 12.15
C ARG A 12 16.26 4.05 12.33
N LEU A 13 15.29 4.31 13.20
CA LEU A 13 14.14 3.43 13.40
C LEU A 13 13.23 3.40 12.16
N TRP A 14 13.02 4.56 11.53
CA TRP A 14 12.30 4.67 10.27
C TRP A 14 12.98 3.88 9.16
N ALA A 15 14.31 3.90 9.06
CA ALA A 15 15.03 3.11 8.05
C ALA A 15 14.75 1.60 8.20
N ALA A 16 14.76 1.07 9.44
CA ALA A 16 14.40 -0.33 9.69
C ALA A 16 12.95 -0.63 9.28
N PHE A 17 12.03 0.29 9.59
CA PHE A 17 10.62 0.20 9.20
C PHE A 17 10.43 0.26 7.68
N LEU A 18 11.10 1.19 6.98
CA LEU A 18 11.11 1.32 5.53
C LEU A 18 11.55 0.01 4.88
N VAL A 19 12.72 -0.52 5.29
CA VAL A 19 13.24 -1.78 4.74
C VAL A 19 12.25 -2.92 4.97
N GLY A 20 11.66 -3.01 6.17
CA GLY A 20 10.59 -3.97 6.45
C GLY A 20 9.42 -3.81 5.49
N CYS A 21 8.90 -2.60 5.32
CA CYS A 21 7.79 -2.32 4.42
C CYS A 21 8.11 -2.70 2.97
N THR A 22 9.28 -2.32 2.48
CA THR A 22 9.74 -2.67 1.12
C THR A 22 9.80 -4.17 0.93
N VAL A 23 10.33 -4.93 1.90
CA VAL A 23 10.39 -6.39 1.83
C VAL A 23 8.99 -7.02 1.83
N GLY A 24 8.10 -6.58 2.71
CA GLY A 24 6.72 -7.09 2.76
C GLY A 24 5.92 -6.77 1.48
N GLY A 25 6.11 -5.56 0.95
CA GLY A 25 5.54 -5.16 -0.33
C GLY A 25 6.08 -5.97 -1.50
N ALA A 26 7.40 -6.17 -1.57
CA ALA A 26 8.05 -6.99 -2.60
C ALA A 26 7.50 -8.42 -2.58
N PHE A 27 7.36 -9.03 -1.40
CA PHE A 27 6.75 -10.34 -1.24
C PHE A 27 5.32 -10.38 -1.82
N THR A 28 4.49 -9.37 -1.52
CA THR A 28 3.12 -9.27 -2.04
C THR A 28 3.11 -9.12 -3.57
N GLY A 29 3.98 -8.28 -4.12
CA GLY A 29 4.15 -8.11 -5.56
C GLY A 29 4.56 -9.40 -6.26
N THR A 30 5.52 -10.14 -5.68
CA THR A 30 5.93 -11.46 -6.19
C THR A 30 4.78 -12.46 -6.18
N VAL A 31 4.02 -12.56 -5.08
CA VAL A 31 2.86 -13.45 -4.98
C VAL A 31 1.81 -13.11 -6.04
N LEU A 32 1.50 -11.81 -6.23
CA LEU A 32 0.58 -11.37 -7.28
C LEU A 32 1.10 -11.67 -8.68
N GLY A 33 2.40 -11.49 -8.93
CA GLY A 33 3.03 -11.83 -10.21
C GLY A 33 2.97 -13.32 -10.54
N VAL A 34 3.19 -14.19 -9.54
CA VAL A 34 3.02 -15.65 -9.69
C VAL A 34 1.57 -16.00 -10.01
N PHE A 35 0.60 -15.42 -9.29
CA PHE A 35 -0.81 -15.63 -9.59
C PHE A 35 -1.22 -15.07 -10.95
N SER A 36 -0.61 -13.96 -11.39
CA SER A 36 -0.81 -13.42 -12.74
C SER A 36 -0.40 -14.44 -13.81
N GLY A 37 0.68 -15.19 -13.57
CA GLY A 37 1.13 -16.28 -14.45
C GLY A 37 0.11 -17.41 -14.58
N LEU A 38 -0.65 -17.72 -13.52
CA LEU A 38 -1.74 -18.71 -13.58
C LEU A 38 -2.93 -18.24 -14.44
N LEU A 39 -3.03 -16.93 -14.70
CA LEU A 39 -4.03 -16.35 -15.61
C LEU A 39 -3.54 -16.26 -17.05
N SER A 40 -2.41 -16.91 -17.39
CA SER A 40 -1.90 -16.99 -18.77
C SER A 40 -2.86 -17.64 -19.78
N PRO A 41 -3.73 -18.61 -19.43
CA PRO A 41 -4.71 -19.14 -20.38
C PRO A 41 -5.87 -18.16 -20.69
N VAL A 42 -6.04 -17.12 -19.88
CA VAL A 42 -7.13 -16.14 -20.06
C VAL A 42 -6.71 -15.10 -21.10
N PRO A 43 -7.52 -14.85 -22.15
CA PRO A 43 -7.17 -13.88 -23.18
C PRO A 43 -6.88 -12.48 -22.61
N ALA A 44 -5.87 -11.80 -23.15
CA ALA A 44 -5.44 -10.48 -22.69
C ALA A 44 -6.59 -9.45 -22.65
N VAL A 45 -7.46 -9.46 -23.67
CA VAL A 45 -8.65 -8.59 -23.75
C VAL A 45 -9.61 -8.86 -22.58
N VAL A 46 -9.85 -10.13 -22.24
CA VAL A 46 -10.73 -10.49 -21.11
C VAL A 46 -10.15 -9.99 -19.80
N ARG A 47 -8.84 -10.15 -19.57
CA ARG A 47 -8.17 -9.63 -18.37
C ARG A 47 -8.22 -8.10 -18.29
N ALA A 48 -8.02 -7.41 -19.41
CA ALA A 48 -8.08 -5.96 -19.48
C ALA A 48 -9.49 -5.41 -19.20
N VAL A 49 -10.52 -6.00 -19.82
CA VAL A 49 -11.92 -5.66 -19.54
C VAL A 49 -12.25 -5.90 -18.06
N LEU A 50 -11.85 -7.05 -17.52
CA LEU A 50 -12.05 -7.37 -16.11
C LEU A 50 -11.36 -6.37 -15.20
N PHE A 51 -10.13 -5.96 -15.51
CA PHE A 51 -9.40 -4.95 -14.77
C PHE A 51 -10.14 -3.61 -14.75
N VAL A 52 -10.56 -3.10 -15.92
CA VAL A 52 -11.29 -1.83 -16.04
C VAL A 52 -12.59 -1.86 -15.24
N VAL A 53 -13.37 -2.93 -15.36
CA VAL A 53 -14.65 -3.11 -14.65
C VAL A 53 -14.42 -3.12 -13.13
N LEU A 54 -13.45 -3.90 -12.64
CA LEU A 54 -13.17 -4.00 -11.21
C LEU A 54 -12.57 -2.69 -10.65
N ALA A 55 -11.69 -2.03 -11.40
CA ALA A 55 -11.13 -0.74 -11.01
C ALA A 55 -12.22 0.34 -10.89
N ALA A 56 -13.15 0.38 -11.86
CA ALA A 56 -14.30 1.28 -11.80
C ALA A 56 -15.21 0.96 -10.60
N ALA A 57 -15.52 -0.33 -10.37
CA ALA A 57 -16.35 -0.75 -9.25
C ALA A 57 -15.74 -0.37 -7.89
N LEU A 58 -14.45 -0.64 -7.69
CA LEU A 58 -13.73 -0.25 -6.47
C LEU A 58 -13.66 1.27 -6.28
N THR A 59 -13.48 2.02 -7.37
CA THR A 59 -13.49 3.50 -7.33
C THR A 59 -14.86 4.01 -6.90
N VAL A 60 -15.94 3.48 -7.49
CA VAL A 60 -17.31 3.85 -7.10
C VAL A 60 -17.59 3.50 -5.65
N LEU A 61 -17.17 2.31 -5.19
CA LEU A 61 -17.34 1.88 -3.81
C LEU A 61 -16.64 2.84 -2.83
N ASP A 62 -15.40 3.22 -3.08
CA ASP A 62 -14.64 4.11 -2.19
C ASP A 62 -15.19 5.56 -2.17
N LEU A 63 -15.73 6.02 -3.31
CA LEU A 63 -16.40 7.32 -3.42
C LEU A 63 -17.74 7.34 -2.67
N ARG A 64 -18.50 6.24 -2.69
CA ARG A 64 -19.83 6.18 -2.07
C ARG A 64 -19.80 5.82 -0.59
N GLN A 65 -18.84 5.02 -0.16
CA GLN A 65 -18.78 4.60 1.24
C GLN A 65 -18.12 5.69 2.12
N PRO A 66 -18.70 5.97 3.30
CA PRO A 66 -18.06 6.85 4.28
C PRO A 66 -16.80 6.20 4.86
N LEU A 67 -16.81 4.87 5.00
CA LEU A 67 -15.68 4.03 5.41
C LEU A 67 -15.61 2.84 4.46
N LEU A 68 -14.44 2.60 3.87
CA LEU A 68 -14.25 1.50 2.93
C LEU A 68 -14.32 0.15 3.66
N GLN A 69 -15.37 -0.63 3.37
CA GLN A 69 -15.58 -1.94 3.95
C GLN A 69 -15.08 -3.02 2.98
N LEU A 70 -13.81 -3.39 3.14
CA LEU A 70 -13.20 -4.51 2.41
C LEU A 70 -12.72 -5.59 3.40
N PRO A 71 -12.43 -6.82 2.93
CA PRO A 71 -11.86 -7.87 3.78
C PRO A 71 -10.48 -7.44 4.30
N GLN A 72 -10.44 -6.83 5.47
CA GLN A 72 -9.23 -6.35 6.13
C GLN A 72 -9.35 -6.43 7.66
N ARG A 73 -8.21 -6.44 8.35
CA ARG A 73 -8.18 -6.36 9.82
C ARG A 73 -8.59 -4.95 10.30
N LYS A 74 -9.17 -4.90 11.50
CA LYS A 74 -9.56 -3.66 12.19
C LYS A 74 -8.42 -3.01 12.99
N GLU A 75 -7.34 -3.74 13.25
CA GLU A 75 -6.21 -3.28 14.07
C GLU A 75 -5.06 -2.74 13.21
N LEU A 76 -4.47 -1.63 13.65
CA LEU A 76 -3.41 -0.92 12.92
C LEU A 76 -1.99 -1.39 13.30
N ILE A 77 -1.74 -1.72 14.57
CA ILE A 77 -0.40 -2.08 15.09
C ILE A 77 -0.52 -3.06 16.27
N PRO A 78 -0.09 -4.33 16.14
CA PRO A 78 0.13 -5.19 17.29
C PRO A 78 1.33 -4.66 18.10
N GLN A 79 1.07 -4.16 19.31
CA GLN A 79 2.12 -3.51 20.14
C GLN A 79 3.13 -4.52 20.69
N GLU A 80 2.75 -5.80 20.74
CA GLU A 80 3.58 -6.92 21.17
C GLU A 80 4.87 -7.09 20.34
N VAL A 81 4.90 -6.58 19.11
CA VAL A 81 6.07 -6.69 18.21
C VAL A 81 7.27 -5.87 18.71
N PHE A 82 7.03 -4.84 19.53
CA PHE A 82 8.09 -3.98 20.08
C PHE A 82 8.73 -4.50 21.37
N ALA A 83 8.19 -5.58 21.95
CA ALA A 83 8.66 -6.12 23.23
C ALA A 83 10.14 -6.54 23.22
N ARG A 84 10.70 -6.86 22.05
CA ARG A 84 12.11 -7.32 21.88
C ARG A 84 13.04 -6.27 21.27
N GLY A 85 12.65 -4.99 21.30
CA GLY A 85 13.47 -3.86 20.89
C GLY A 85 12.95 -3.11 19.66
N MET A 86 13.10 -1.78 19.67
CA MET A 86 12.48 -0.86 18.71
C MET A 86 12.93 -1.05 17.26
N GLY A 87 14.20 -1.35 17.01
CA GLY A 87 14.71 -1.54 15.64
C GLY A 87 14.20 -2.82 14.99
N ARG A 88 14.37 -3.97 15.68
CA ARG A 88 13.85 -5.27 15.21
C ARG A 88 12.32 -5.29 15.16
N GLY A 89 11.66 -4.69 16.15
CA GLY A 89 10.21 -4.52 16.17
C GLY A 89 9.72 -3.68 15.00
N GLY A 90 10.39 -2.54 14.73
CA GLY A 90 10.09 -1.66 13.59
C GLY A 90 10.24 -2.37 12.25
N PHE A 91 11.28 -3.17 12.04
CA PHE A 91 11.43 -3.99 10.84
C PHE A 91 10.29 -5.01 10.68
N ARG A 92 9.99 -5.80 11.72
CA ARG A 92 8.94 -6.83 11.67
C ARG A 92 7.56 -6.23 11.42
N PHE A 93 7.24 -5.15 12.13
CA PHE A 93 6.02 -4.39 11.89
C PHE A 93 6.00 -3.84 10.47
N GLY A 94 7.13 -3.33 9.98
CA GLY A 94 7.30 -2.91 8.59
C GLY A 94 6.94 -4.02 7.61
N VAL A 95 7.44 -5.23 7.79
CA VAL A 95 7.10 -6.38 6.91
C VAL A 95 5.60 -6.63 6.88
N GLU A 96 4.94 -6.74 8.04
CA GLU A 96 3.49 -6.97 8.09
C GLU A 96 2.69 -5.81 7.49
N TYR A 97 3.09 -4.58 7.78
CA TYR A 97 2.45 -3.37 7.28
C TYR A 97 2.63 -3.21 5.77
N GLY A 98 3.82 -3.52 5.25
CA GLY A 98 4.15 -3.50 3.82
C GLY A 98 3.43 -4.56 3.01
N CYS A 99 3.11 -5.72 3.61
CA CYS A 99 2.34 -6.77 2.92
C CYS A 99 0.89 -6.36 2.59
N GLY A 100 0.32 -5.38 3.31
CA GLY A 100 -1.05 -4.92 3.04
C GLY A 100 -2.19 -5.88 3.42
N PHE A 101 -1.89 -7.11 3.87
CA PHE A 101 -2.91 -8.09 4.27
C PHE A 101 -3.41 -7.96 5.71
N ARG A 102 -2.55 -7.48 6.63
CA ARG A 102 -2.85 -7.45 8.07
C ARG A 102 -3.20 -6.07 8.61
N THR A 103 -3.05 -5.04 7.81
CA THR A 103 -3.17 -3.65 8.26
C THR A 103 -4.19 -2.94 7.41
N LEU A 104 -4.96 -2.03 8.03
CA LEU A 104 -5.99 -1.25 7.35
C LEU A 104 -5.43 -0.60 6.07
N VAL A 105 -6.14 -0.80 4.97
CA VAL A 105 -5.94 -0.13 3.69
C VAL A 105 -7.13 0.82 3.52
N PRO A 106 -6.94 2.13 3.74
CA PRO A 106 -8.07 3.04 3.91
C PRO A 106 -8.65 3.57 2.59
N SER A 107 -7.99 3.28 1.47
CA SER A 107 -8.33 3.71 0.12
C SER A 107 -8.35 2.50 -0.81
N ALA A 108 -9.24 2.49 -1.79
CA ALA A 108 -9.29 1.42 -2.78
C ALA A 108 -8.08 1.43 -3.75
N ALA A 109 -7.27 2.50 -3.77
CA ALA A 109 -6.08 2.62 -4.61
C ALA A 109 -5.16 1.39 -4.57
N SER A 110 -4.88 0.84 -3.38
CA SER A 110 -3.99 -0.32 -3.25
C SER A 110 -4.62 -1.60 -3.82
N TYR A 111 -5.94 -1.75 -3.72
CA TYR A 111 -6.65 -2.86 -4.34
C TYR A 111 -6.68 -2.74 -5.86
N VAL A 112 -6.87 -1.53 -6.39
CA VAL A 112 -6.77 -1.26 -7.83
C VAL A 112 -5.37 -1.57 -8.35
N ALA A 113 -4.32 -1.15 -7.63
CA ALA A 113 -2.94 -1.48 -7.97
C ALA A 113 -2.66 -2.99 -7.93
N ALA A 114 -3.18 -3.70 -6.93
CA ALA A 114 -3.05 -5.15 -6.84
C ALA A 114 -3.75 -5.87 -8.01
N LEU A 115 -4.95 -5.42 -8.38
CA LEU A 115 -5.67 -5.94 -9.55
C LEU A 115 -4.91 -5.70 -10.85
N PHE A 116 -4.28 -4.53 -11.00
CA PHE A 116 -3.45 -4.25 -12.17
C PHE A 116 -2.28 -5.23 -12.26
N VAL A 117 -1.51 -5.42 -11.17
CA VAL A 117 -0.40 -6.38 -11.13
C VAL A 117 -0.88 -7.80 -11.46
N LEU A 118 -2.05 -8.19 -10.94
CA LEU A 118 -2.63 -9.51 -11.17
C LEU A 118 -3.09 -9.73 -12.62
N LEU A 119 -3.71 -8.73 -13.25
CA LEU A 119 -4.41 -8.89 -14.54
C LEU A 119 -3.61 -8.40 -15.75
N ALA A 120 -2.63 -7.52 -15.57
CA ALA A 120 -1.84 -6.96 -16.66
C ALA A 120 -0.83 -7.95 -17.27
N GLY A 121 -0.51 -9.07 -16.58
CA GLY A 121 0.45 -10.06 -17.09
C GLY A 121 1.88 -9.54 -17.12
N LEU A 122 2.26 -8.71 -16.14
CA LEU A 122 3.58 -8.09 -16.08
C LEU A 122 4.69 -9.15 -15.89
N PRO A 123 5.90 -8.92 -16.43
CA PRO A 123 7.07 -9.70 -16.05
C PRO A 123 7.30 -9.65 -14.54
N LEU A 124 7.74 -10.76 -13.95
CA LEU A 124 7.90 -10.89 -12.49
C LEU A 124 8.76 -9.78 -11.84
N PRO A 125 9.87 -9.29 -12.46
CA PRO A 125 10.62 -8.18 -11.88
C PRO A 125 9.80 -6.89 -11.71
N TRP A 126 8.86 -6.61 -12.61
CA TRP A 126 7.97 -5.45 -12.51
C TRP A 126 6.94 -5.63 -11.40
N ALA A 127 6.37 -6.83 -11.26
CA ALA A 127 5.46 -7.14 -10.16
C ALA A 127 6.16 -6.99 -8.79
N LEU A 128 7.40 -7.47 -8.67
CA LEU A 128 8.25 -7.29 -7.50
C LEU A 128 8.52 -5.81 -7.23
N ALA A 129 8.93 -5.05 -8.25
CA ALA A 129 9.24 -3.62 -8.10
C ALA A 129 8.02 -2.80 -7.68
N LEU A 130 6.85 -3.05 -8.28
CA LEU A 130 5.60 -2.39 -7.91
C LEU A 130 5.16 -2.75 -6.48
N GLY A 131 5.31 -4.01 -6.08
CA GLY A 131 5.09 -4.44 -4.70
C GLY A 131 6.04 -3.74 -3.72
N ALA A 132 7.33 -3.70 -4.03
CA ALA A 132 8.34 -3.02 -3.22
C ALA A 132 8.04 -1.52 -3.08
N ALA A 133 7.64 -0.86 -4.17
CA ALA A 133 7.24 0.54 -4.20
C ALA A 133 5.98 0.79 -3.36
N PHE A 134 4.96 -0.07 -3.48
CA PHE A 134 3.78 -0.05 -2.62
C PHE A 134 4.19 -0.11 -1.15
N GLY A 135 4.97 -1.11 -0.75
CA GLY A 135 5.45 -1.25 0.63
C GLY A 135 6.22 0.00 1.09
N ALA A 136 7.24 0.41 0.35
CA ALA A 136 8.07 1.58 0.66
C ALA A 136 7.23 2.86 0.86
N SER A 137 6.25 3.09 -0.02
CA SER A 137 5.37 4.27 0.03
C SER A 137 4.61 4.39 1.36
N ARG A 138 4.27 3.25 1.99
CA ARG A 138 3.55 3.24 3.27
C ARG A 138 4.40 3.79 4.43
N SER A 139 5.72 3.85 4.26
CA SER A 139 6.64 4.45 5.26
C SER A 139 6.73 5.97 5.17
N VAL A 140 6.23 6.58 4.08
CA VAL A 140 6.40 8.02 3.80
C VAL A 140 5.67 8.89 4.81
N ALA A 141 4.46 8.49 5.27
CA ALA A 141 3.73 9.25 6.28
C ALA A 141 4.51 9.36 7.60
N VAL A 142 5.21 8.29 8.00
CA VAL A 142 6.08 8.29 9.18
C VAL A 142 7.28 9.21 8.97
N LEU A 143 7.90 9.18 7.77
CA LEU A 143 9.00 10.09 7.44
C LEU A 143 8.54 11.55 7.48
N GLN A 144 7.41 11.87 6.85
CA GLN A 144 6.82 13.21 6.87
C GLN A 144 6.58 13.70 8.30
N TYR A 145 6.06 12.83 9.17
CA TYR A 145 5.91 13.16 10.58
C TYR A 145 7.26 13.47 11.27
N ILE A 146 8.30 12.67 11.03
CA ILE A 146 9.65 12.89 11.62
C ILE A 146 10.27 14.21 11.12
N LEU A 147 10.09 14.54 9.83
CA LEU A 147 10.73 15.70 9.21
C LEU A 147 9.95 17.00 9.41
N LEU A 148 8.62 16.93 9.39
CA LEU A 148 7.71 18.07 9.26
C LEU A 148 6.68 18.16 10.38
N GLY A 149 6.64 17.19 11.31
CA GLY A 149 5.64 17.09 12.38
C GLY A 149 5.61 18.35 13.25
N ARG A 150 4.82 19.33 12.83
CA ARG A 150 4.53 20.56 13.56
C ARG A 150 3.22 20.38 14.32
N PRO A 151 3.01 21.14 15.42
CA PRO A 151 1.71 21.21 16.06
C PRO A 151 0.61 21.50 15.02
N GLY A 152 -0.43 20.67 15.00
CA GLY A 152 -1.56 20.81 14.05
C GLY A 152 -1.49 19.92 12.80
N TRP A 153 -0.35 19.29 12.47
CA TRP A 153 -0.25 18.37 11.33
C TRP A 153 -1.27 17.22 11.41
N GLN A 154 -1.46 16.67 12.61
CA GLN A 154 -2.43 15.59 12.84
C GLN A 154 -3.87 16.05 12.58
N ARG A 155 -4.22 17.29 12.98
CA ARG A 155 -5.55 17.87 12.71
C ARG A 155 -5.74 18.08 11.21
N PHE A 156 -4.74 18.66 10.53
CA PHE A 156 -4.78 18.87 9.09
C PHE A 156 -4.99 17.55 8.34
N LEU A 157 -4.22 16.51 8.64
CA LEU A 157 -4.41 15.21 8.01
C LEU A 157 -5.81 14.68 8.28
N SER A 158 -6.26 14.66 9.54
CA SER A 158 -7.60 14.15 9.90
C SER A 158 -8.75 14.88 9.19
N SER A 159 -8.62 16.18 8.90
CA SER A 159 -9.65 16.95 8.20
C SER A 159 -9.64 16.71 6.68
N HIS A 160 -8.56 16.16 6.11
CA HIS A 160 -8.41 15.94 4.67
C HIS A 160 -8.29 14.45 4.28
N THR A 161 -8.21 13.54 5.25
CA THR A 161 -7.97 12.10 5.03
C THR A 161 -8.88 11.49 3.97
N ARG A 162 -10.21 11.67 4.06
CA ARG A 162 -11.15 11.08 3.08
C ARG A 162 -11.00 11.67 1.68
N TRP A 163 -10.65 12.95 1.57
CA TRP A 163 -10.42 13.58 0.27
C TRP A 163 -9.13 13.03 -0.36
N LEU A 164 -8.06 12.91 0.43
CA LEU A 164 -6.79 12.34 -0.02
C LEU A 164 -6.93 10.87 -0.45
N GLU A 165 -7.65 10.06 0.33
CA GLU A 165 -7.91 8.65 0.02
C GLU A 165 -8.68 8.47 -1.30
N ARG A 166 -9.76 9.23 -1.48
CA ARG A 166 -10.60 9.17 -2.69
C ARG A 166 -9.88 9.68 -3.92
N SER A 167 -9.21 10.84 -3.81
CA SER A 167 -8.39 11.39 -4.89
C SER A 167 -7.28 10.41 -5.27
N GLY A 168 -6.65 9.77 -4.28
CA GLY A 168 -5.68 8.70 -4.49
C GLY A 168 -6.25 7.55 -5.31
N THR A 169 -7.44 7.03 -4.95
CA THR A 169 -8.12 5.97 -5.69
C THR A 169 -8.38 6.35 -7.14
N VAL A 170 -8.96 7.54 -7.37
CA VAL A 170 -9.27 8.02 -8.73
C VAL A 170 -8.00 8.16 -9.57
N VAL A 171 -6.98 8.82 -9.04
CA VAL A 171 -5.71 9.01 -9.76
C VAL A 171 -5.05 7.67 -10.06
N THR A 172 -5.00 6.74 -9.10
CA THR A 172 -4.44 5.41 -9.32
C THR A 172 -5.21 4.63 -10.39
N ALA A 173 -6.54 4.65 -10.35
CA ALA A 173 -7.36 3.98 -11.36
C ALA A 173 -7.11 4.55 -12.76
N LEU A 174 -7.11 5.88 -12.91
CA LEU A 174 -6.87 6.53 -14.20
C LEU A 174 -5.47 6.20 -14.75
N LEU A 175 -4.43 6.32 -13.92
CA LEU A 175 -3.06 6.04 -14.33
C LEU A 175 -2.85 4.59 -14.75
N LEU A 176 -3.45 3.63 -14.03
CA LEU A 176 -3.27 2.21 -14.33
C LEU A 176 -4.13 1.74 -15.50
N VAL A 177 -5.32 2.31 -15.69
CA VAL A 177 -6.11 2.07 -16.92
C VAL A 177 -5.37 2.62 -18.13
N TRP A 178 -4.82 3.83 -18.03
CA TRP A 178 -3.99 4.40 -19.09
C TRP A 178 -2.76 3.53 -19.38
N ALA A 179 -2.01 3.14 -18.35
CA ALA A 179 -0.85 2.25 -18.50
C ALA A 179 -1.23 0.91 -19.14
N GLY A 180 -2.34 0.29 -18.73
CA GLY A 180 -2.82 -0.96 -19.31
C GLY A 180 -3.25 -0.82 -20.77
N SER A 181 -3.85 0.32 -21.15
CA SER A 181 -4.23 0.58 -22.55
C SER A 181 -3.03 0.73 -23.49
N ALA A 182 -1.88 1.17 -22.96
CA ALA A 182 -0.64 1.27 -23.73
C ALA A 182 0.10 -0.07 -23.92
N MET A 183 -0.35 -1.13 -23.23
CA MET A 183 0.26 -2.48 -23.27
C MET A 183 -0.50 -3.47 -24.16
N LEU A 184 -1.70 -3.12 -24.63
CA LEU A 184 -2.54 -3.90 -25.55
C LEU A 184 -2.20 -3.58 -27.01
#